data_AF-A0A357WSC7-F1
#
_entry.id   AF-A0A357WSC7-F1
#
_cell.length_a   1.000
_cell.length_b   1.000
_cell.length_c   1.000
_cell.angle_alpha   90.00
_cell.angle_beta   90.00
_cell.angle_gamma   90.00
#
_symmetry.space_group_name_H-M   'P 1'
#
loop_
_entity.id
_entity.type
_entity.pdbx_description
1 polymer ?
#
loop_
_entity_poly.entity_id
_entity_poly.type
_entity_poly.pdbx_seq_one_letter_code
_entity_poly.pdbx_strand_id
1 'polypeptide(L)'
;MLLVLILAISLAGCFLGGNVKVDKDGNIIIKDKDNHGNDVVIGEKKWDKSKMHGLDSPKAKLETSLISEDGAMYGFSGMKEKDAKEYIEKIKSAGFTYNAATLDDYIFNGTNKEGLTVAFAYDKENGSGSIMSSKGEPPSDEDEGEGAVIGGTDKKWDSEKMGGLPDPGVKVVAYWTAGSATNYSLEVIPSFTEYVEKIKDHGFTEDVNEAEINDLYVYAASNSGGDRITLSVGADVSTITFEKQE
;
A
#
# COMPACT_ATOMS: atom_id res chain seq x y z
N MET A 1 -12.41 31.37 -13.29
CA MET A 1 -11.98 32.74 -12.92
C MET A 1 -12.23 32.91 -11.44
N LEU A 2 -11.21 33.35 -10.68
CA LEU A 2 -11.29 33.76 -9.26
C LEU A 2 -11.25 32.69 -8.15
N LEU A 3 -10.26 31.77 -8.14
CA LEU A 3 -9.88 31.08 -6.88
C LEU A 3 -8.44 30.52 -6.80
N VAL A 4 -7.58 30.82 -7.78
CA VAL A 4 -6.17 30.33 -7.82
C VAL A 4 -5.17 31.43 -7.40
N LEU A 5 -5.65 32.60 -6.96
CA LEU A 5 -4.80 33.75 -6.61
C LEU A 5 -4.52 33.95 -5.11
N ILE A 6 -4.90 33.01 -4.22
CA ILE A 6 -4.75 33.19 -2.75
C ILE A 6 -3.72 32.24 -2.12
N LEU A 7 -3.06 31.36 -2.89
CA LEU A 7 -1.89 30.62 -2.38
C LEU A 7 -0.56 31.33 -2.65
N ALA A 8 -0.57 32.67 -2.61
CA ALA A 8 0.62 33.50 -2.82
C ALA A 8 1.06 34.28 -1.56
N ILE A 9 0.32 34.30 -0.44
CA ILE A 9 0.65 35.19 0.71
C ILE A 9 0.30 34.58 2.09
N SER A 10 0.71 33.34 2.39
CA SER A 10 0.71 32.86 3.79
C SER A 10 2.01 32.17 4.24
N LEU A 11 3.02 32.08 3.37
CA LEU A 11 4.35 31.55 3.75
C LEU A 11 5.34 32.63 4.25
N ALA A 12 4.91 33.88 4.39
CA ALA A 12 5.73 34.97 4.93
C ALA A 12 5.94 34.90 6.47
N GLY A 13 5.54 33.81 7.13
CA GLY A 13 5.56 33.70 8.59
C GLY A 13 6.74 32.97 9.23
N CYS A 14 7.45 32.07 8.51
CA CYS A 14 8.50 31.23 9.14
C CYS A 14 9.77 30.97 8.31
N PHE A 15 9.96 31.61 7.16
CA PHE A 15 11.16 31.38 6.31
C PHE A 15 12.03 32.64 6.22
N LEU A 16 12.65 33.04 7.34
CA LEU A 16 13.75 34.00 7.32
C LEU A 16 14.97 33.31 6.65
N GLY A 17 15.24 33.64 5.38
CA GLY A 17 16.59 33.49 4.78
C GLY A 17 16.79 32.57 3.57
N GLY A 18 15.75 32.05 2.91
CA GLY A 18 15.95 31.25 1.68
C GLY A 18 16.13 32.10 0.42
N ASN A 19 17.19 31.89 -0.35
CA ASN A 19 17.35 32.51 -1.67
C ASN A 19 16.36 31.86 -2.67
N VAL A 20 15.23 32.52 -2.89
CA VAL A 20 14.22 32.10 -3.88
C VAL A 20 14.53 32.74 -5.23
N LYS A 21 14.61 31.93 -6.29
CA LYS A 21 14.78 32.37 -7.67
C LYS A 21 13.64 31.84 -8.53
N VAL A 22 13.21 32.61 -9.52
CA VAL A 22 12.33 32.13 -10.60
C VAL A 22 13.16 31.97 -11.86
N ASP A 23 13.09 30.82 -12.52
CA ASP A 23 13.78 30.59 -13.79
C ASP A 23 12.99 31.13 -14.99
N LYS A 24 13.57 30.97 -16.19
CA LYS A 24 12.98 31.47 -17.45
C LYS A 24 11.66 30.77 -17.82
N ASP A 25 11.42 29.58 -17.28
CA ASP A 25 10.25 28.74 -17.55
C ASP A 25 9.18 28.92 -16.46
N GLY A 26 9.43 29.81 -15.48
CA GLY A 26 8.52 30.13 -14.39
C GLY A 26 8.62 29.18 -13.19
N ASN A 27 9.62 28.29 -13.16
CA ASN A 27 9.83 27.39 -12.04
C ASN A 27 10.40 28.17 -10.85
N ILE A 28 9.94 27.82 -9.64
CA ILE A 28 10.45 28.39 -8.40
C ILE A 28 11.58 27.48 -7.91
N ILE A 29 12.78 28.03 -7.83
CA ILE A 29 13.97 27.38 -7.29
C ILE A 29 14.21 27.94 -5.89
N ILE A 30 14.14 27.09 -4.88
CA ILE A 30 14.42 27.44 -3.51
C ILE A 30 15.79 26.86 -3.16
N LYS A 31 16.79 27.72 -2.98
CA LYS A 31 18.16 27.26 -2.76
C LYS A 31 18.41 26.75 -1.35
N ASP A 32 19.32 25.79 -1.25
CA ASP A 32 19.92 25.27 -0.02
C ASP A 32 18.88 24.85 1.04
N LYS A 33 17.80 24.18 0.59
CA LYS A 33 16.59 24.00 1.42
C LYS A 33 16.18 22.58 1.72
N ASP A 34 16.70 21.58 1.02
CA ASP A 34 16.55 20.20 1.50
C ASP A 34 17.51 19.92 2.68
N ASN A 35 17.40 18.73 3.27
CA ASN A 35 18.20 18.36 4.45
C ASN A 35 19.71 18.25 4.16
N HIS A 36 20.11 18.40 2.90
CA HIS A 36 21.48 18.30 2.40
C HIS A 36 22.01 19.62 1.84
N GLY A 37 21.18 20.68 1.85
CA GLY A 37 21.56 22.00 1.34
C GLY A 37 21.52 22.10 -0.18
N ASN A 38 20.68 21.32 -0.86
CA ASN A 38 20.44 21.46 -2.30
C ASN A 38 19.20 22.30 -2.62
N ASP A 39 19.12 22.64 -3.90
CA ASP A 39 18.01 23.37 -4.49
C ASP A 39 16.74 22.48 -4.56
N VAL A 40 15.61 23.05 -4.19
CA VAL A 40 14.27 22.49 -4.41
C VAL A 40 13.62 23.21 -5.59
N VAL A 41 13.16 22.46 -6.59
CA VAL A 41 12.50 23.01 -7.78
C VAL A 41 10.99 22.72 -7.73
N ILE A 42 10.17 23.77 -7.84
CA ILE A 42 8.71 23.68 -7.88
C ILE A 42 8.20 24.19 -9.23
N GLY A 43 7.35 23.39 -9.88
CA GLY A 43 6.63 23.79 -11.10
C GLY A 43 7.13 23.13 -12.38
N GLU A 44 8.27 22.43 -12.35
CA GLU A 44 8.73 21.63 -13.48
C GLU A 44 7.68 20.55 -13.80
N LYS A 45 7.40 20.28 -15.08
CA LYS A 45 6.37 19.28 -15.46
C LYS A 45 6.97 18.09 -16.19
N LYS A 46 8.28 17.95 -16.12
CA LYS A 46 9.03 16.90 -16.78
C LYS A 46 9.28 15.76 -15.80
N TRP A 47 8.98 14.55 -16.25
CA TRP A 47 9.28 13.35 -15.50
C TRP A 47 10.79 13.13 -15.42
N ASP A 48 11.34 13.11 -14.21
CA ASP A 48 12.72 12.74 -13.95
C ASP A 48 12.76 11.27 -13.52
N LYS A 49 13.04 10.41 -14.51
CA LYS A 49 13.14 8.96 -14.29
C LYS A 49 14.20 8.58 -13.27
N SER A 50 15.27 9.38 -13.14
CA SER A 50 16.33 9.11 -12.16
C SER A 50 15.85 9.38 -10.74
N LYS A 51 15.10 10.47 -10.53
CA LYS A 51 14.49 10.80 -9.23
C LYS A 51 13.32 9.90 -8.87
N MET A 52 12.66 9.31 -9.87
CA MET A 52 11.58 8.34 -9.70
C MET A 52 12.08 6.88 -9.68
N HIS A 53 13.34 6.65 -9.31
CA HIS A 53 13.92 5.31 -9.11
C HIS A 53 13.77 4.37 -10.32
N GLY A 54 13.82 4.93 -11.53
CA GLY A 54 13.68 4.17 -12.77
C GLY A 54 12.23 3.90 -13.20
N LEU A 55 11.22 4.32 -12.43
CA LEU A 55 9.82 4.18 -12.83
C LEU A 55 9.50 5.06 -14.05
N ASP A 56 8.65 4.53 -14.94
CA ASP A 56 8.10 5.30 -16.05
C ASP A 56 6.98 6.22 -15.56
N SER A 57 6.79 7.36 -16.24
CA SER A 57 5.70 8.29 -15.93
C SER A 57 4.33 7.61 -15.97
N PRO A 58 3.41 7.95 -15.06
CA PRO A 58 2.02 7.54 -15.19
C PRO A 58 1.43 8.06 -16.50
N LYS A 59 0.42 7.35 -17.05
CA LYS A 59 -0.36 7.80 -18.21
C LYS A 59 -1.35 8.89 -17.77
N ALA A 60 -0.81 10.06 -17.45
CA ALA A 60 -1.55 11.20 -16.92
C ALA A 60 -0.89 12.50 -17.36
N LYS A 61 -1.59 13.62 -17.22
CA LYS A 61 -1.01 14.95 -17.39
C LYS A 61 -0.36 15.39 -16.08
N LEU A 62 0.95 15.70 -16.12
CA LEU A 62 1.64 16.26 -14.96
C LEU A 62 1.24 17.74 -14.79
N GLU A 63 0.77 18.10 -13.60
CA GLU A 63 0.30 19.45 -13.27
C GLU A 63 1.31 20.20 -12.41
N THR A 64 1.96 19.49 -11.48
CA THR A 64 2.94 20.03 -10.56
C THR A 64 4.09 19.04 -10.39
N SER A 65 5.27 19.57 -10.07
CA SER A 65 6.33 18.77 -9.45
C SER A 65 6.99 19.53 -8.31
N LEU A 66 7.59 18.74 -7.44
CA LEU A 66 8.58 19.14 -6.46
C LEU A 66 9.74 18.17 -6.61
N ILE A 67 10.92 18.66 -6.98
CA ILE A 67 12.12 17.85 -7.20
C ILE A 67 13.19 18.31 -6.22
N SER A 68 13.83 17.34 -5.56
CA SER A 68 14.93 17.54 -4.60
C SER A 68 16.05 16.52 -4.84
N GLU A 69 17.12 16.55 -4.04
CA GLU A 69 18.14 15.51 -4.12
C GLU A 69 17.56 14.13 -3.78
N ASP A 70 16.77 14.05 -2.70
CA ASP A 70 16.30 12.80 -2.10
C ASP A 70 15.13 12.14 -2.80
N GLY A 71 14.50 12.82 -3.76
CA GLY A 71 13.38 12.29 -4.50
C GLY A 71 12.58 13.35 -5.23
N ALA A 72 11.43 12.93 -5.75
CA ALA A 72 10.51 13.79 -6.47
C ALA A 72 9.05 13.49 -6.10
N MET A 73 8.23 14.53 -6.16
CA MET A 73 6.78 14.43 -6.06
C MET A 73 6.17 15.04 -7.32
N TYR A 74 5.17 14.37 -7.89
CA TYR A 74 4.40 14.84 -9.02
C TYR A 74 2.91 14.81 -8.71
N GLY A 75 2.22 15.93 -8.94
CA GLY A 75 0.76 15.96 -9.02
C GLY A 75 0.31 15.77 -10.46
N PHE A 76 -0.74 14.98 -10.68
CA PHE A 76 -1.24 14.67 -12.01
C PHE A 76 -2.77 14.77 -12.13
N SER A 77 -3.25 14.87 -13.36
CA SER A 77 -4.68 14.91 -13.71
C SER A 77 -4.97 14.07 -14.95
N GLY A 78 -6.25 13.72 -15.15
CA GLY A 78 -6.73 13.04 -16.35
C GLY A 78 -6.27 11.58 -16.50
N MET A 79 -5.85 10.95 -15.42
CA MET A 79 -5.57 9.51 -15.39
C MET A 79 -6.89 8.74 -15.41
N LYS A 80 -6.95 7.63 -16.16
CA LYS A 80 -8.09 6.73 -16.13
C LYS A 80 -7.96 5.75 -14.97
N GLU A 81 -9.08 5.37 -14.36
CA GLU A 81 -9.10 4.43 -13.24
C GLU A 81 -8.36 3.11 -13.53
N LYS A 82 -8.59 2.53 -14.71
CA LYS A 82 -7.87 1.31 -15.13
C LYS A 82 -6.35 1.53 -15.21
N ASP A 83 -5.92 2.69 -15.71
CA ASP A 83 -4.49 3.00 -15.81
C ASP A 83 -3.87 3.20 -14.41
N ALA A 84 -4.64 3.68 -13.41
CA ALA A 84 -4.18 3.78 -12.03
C ALA A 84 -3.94 2.39 -11.40
N LYS A 85 -4.89 1.46 -11.55
CA LYS A 85 -4.74 0.06 -11.09
C LYS A 85 -3.54 -0.62 -11.76
N GLU A 86 -3.40 -0.49 -13.09
CA GLU A 86 -2.24 -1.00 -13.83
C GLU A 86 -0.92 -0.38 -13.36
N TYR A 87 -0.94 0.87 -12.91
CA TYR A 87 0.27 1.56 -12.47
C TYR A 87 0.74 1.08 -11.10
N ILE A 88 -0.18 0.78 -10.17
CA ILE A 88 0.17 0.13 -8.89
C ILE A 88 0.87 -1.21 -9.12
N GLU A 89 0.36 -2.03 -10.04
CA GLU A 89 0.98 -3.32 -10.37
C GLU A 89 2.37 -3.15 -11.01
N LYS A 90 2.60 -2.07 -11.78
CA LYS A 90 3.94 -1.73 -12.29
C LYS A 90 4.90 -1.32 -11.19
N ILE A 91 4.44 -0.57 -10.19
CA ILE A 91 5.27 -0.20 -9.03
C ILE A 91 5.70 -1.48 -8.27
N LYS A 92 4.75 -2.39 -7.99
CA LYS A 92 5.06 -3.69 -7.36
C LYS A 92 6.02 -4.52 -8.21
N SER A 93 5.79 -4.61 -9.51
CA SER A 93 6.66 -5.36 -10.45
C SER A 93 8.07 -4.78 -10.55
N ALA A 94 8.26 -3.51 -10.21
CA ALA A 94 9.58 -2.87 -10.12
C ALA A 94 10.31 -3.17 -8.79
N GLY A 95 9.73 -3.99 -7.91
CA GLY A 95 10.36 -4.46 -6.67
C GLY A 95 10.05 -3.63 -5.43
N PHE A 96 9.07 -2.71 -5.49
CA PHE A 96 8.61 -1.96 -4.32
C PHE A 96 7.60 -2.78 -3.53
N THR A 97 8.03 -3.89 -2.94
CA THR A 97 7.17 -4.89 -2.29
C THR A 97 7.36 -4.98 -0.78
N TYR A 98 8.34 -4.28 -0.22
CA TYR A 98 8.64 -4.26 1.21
C TYR A 98 7.86 -3.14 1.90
N ASN A 99 7.43 -3.36 3.14
CA ASN A 99 6.62 -2.40 3.90
C ASN A 99 5.44 -1.86 3.07
N ALA A 100 4.87 -2.72 2.23
CA ALA A 100 3.93 -2.30 1.23
C ALA A 100 2.53 -2.20 1.82
N ALA A 101 1.81 -1.12 1.55
CA ALA A 101 0.38 -1.11 1.80
C ALA A 101 -0.40 -0.64 0.59
N THR A 102 -1.56 -1.27 0.40
CA THR A 102 -2.56 -0.83 -0.56
C THR A 102 -3.82 -0.50 0.21
N LEU A 103 -4.30 0.74 0.07
CA LEU A 103 -5.57 1.18 0.62
C LEU A 103 -6.55 1.42 -0.54
N ASP A 104 -7.71 0.79 -0.43
CA ASP A 104 -8.66 0.59 -1.52
C ASP A 104 -7.98 0.01 -2.77
N ASP A 105 -8.34 0.48 -3.96
CA ASP A 105 -7.69 0.08 -5.22
C ASP A 105 -6.74 1.16 -5.77
N TYR A 106 -6.51 2.25 -5.02
CA TYR A 106 -5.98 3.49 -5.60
C TYR A 106 -4.88 4.18 -4.79
N ILE A 107 -4.61 3.70 -3.59
CA ILE A 107 -3.52 4.21 -2.75
C ILE A 107 -2.54 3.07 -2.53
N PHE A 108 -1.28 3.32 -2.81
CA PHE A 108 -0.20 2.37 -2.66
C PHE A 108 1.01 3.06 -2.04
N ASN A 109 1.66 2.42 -1.08
CA ASN A 109 3.02 2.72 -0.68
C ASN A 109 3.84 1.44 -0.68
N GLY A 110 5.12 1.54 -0.97
CA GLY A 110 6.04 0.41 -0.91
C GLY A 110 7.49 0.85 -0.99
N THR A 111 8.36 -0.04 -0.52
CA THR A 111 9.81 0.14 -0.46
C THR A 111 10.47 -0.99 -1.23
N ASN A 112 11.61 -0.73 -1.86
CA ASN A 112 12.44 -1.79 -2.44
C ASN A 112 13.57 -2.21 -1.48
N LYS A 113 14.28 -3.30 -1.80
CA LYS A 113 15.41 -3.81 -1.00
C LYS A 113 16.55 -2.80 -0.73
N GLU A 114 16.61 -1.71 -1.49
CA GLU A 114 17.64 -0.66 -1.35
C GLU A 114 17.17 0.50 -0.44
N GLY A 115 15.96 0.41 0.11
CA GLY A 115 15.34 1.47 0.91
C GLY A 115 14.73 2.59 0.09
N LEU A 116 14.59 2.43 -1.23
CA LEU A 116 13.91 3.40 -2.08
C LEU A 116 12.41 3.25 -1.91
N THR A 117 11.70 4.34 -1.66
CA THR A 117 10.26 4.31 -1.38
C THR A 117 9.48 4.99 -2.50
N VAL A 118 8.26 4.50 -2.71
CA VAL A 118 7.27 5.08 -3.62
C VAL A 118 5.91 5.13 -2.93
N ALA A 119 5.24 6.26 -3.01
CA ALA A 119 3.85 6.44 -2.62
C ALA A 119 3.04 6.95 -3.82
N PHE A 120 1.93 6.29 -4.12
CA PHE A 120 1.00 6.63 -5.19
C PHE A 120 -0.40 6.77 -4.61
N ALA A 121 -1.11 7.83 -4.99
CA ALA A 121 -2.50 8.03 -4.62
C ALA A 121 -3.28 8.53 -5.84
N TYR A 122 -4.45 7.95 -6.08
CA TYR A 122 -5.36 8.30 -7.15
C TYR A 122 -6.76 8.58 -6.61
N ASP A 123 -7.37 9.66 -7.08
CA ASP A 123 -8.74 10.04 -6.80
C ASP A 123 -9.62 9.66 -8.01
N LYS A 124 -10.49 8.66 -7.80
CA LYS A 124 -11.40 8.17 -8.84
C LYS A 124 -12.48 9.15 -9.24
N GLU A 125 -12.81 10.14 -8.39
CA GLU A 125 -13.92 11.07 -8.66
C GLU A 125 -13.56 12.08 -9.74
N ASN A 126 -12.28 12.46 -9.82
CA ASN A 126 -11.79 13.49 -10.74
C ASN A 126 -10.61 13.05 -11.63
N GLY A 127 -10.09 11.84 -11.44
CA GLY A 127 -8.97 11.30 -12.22
C GLY A 127 -7.63 11.98 -11.93
N SER A 128 -7.50 12.63 -10.79
CA SER A 128 -6.27 13.28 -10.32
C SER A 128 -5.55 12.44 -9.29
N GLY A 129 -4.34 12.83 -8.94
CA GLY A 129 -3.57 12.11 -7.93
C GLY A 129 -2.17 12.65 -7.76
N SER A 130 -1.38 11.90 -7.00
CA SER A 130 0.03 12.20 -6.80
C SER A 130 0.87 10.93 -6.76
N ILE A 131 2.12 11.08 -7.17
CA ILE A 131 3.16 10.09 -6.93
C ILE A 131 4.36 10.79 -6.29
N MET A 132 4.95 10.14 -5.30
CA MET A 132 6.13 10.58 -4.60
C MET A 132 7.15 9.44 -4.55
N SER A 133 8.41 9.78 -4.76
CA SER A 133 9.56 8.94 -4.45
C SER A 133 10.39 9.60 -3.36
N SER A 134 10.98 8.79 -2.51
CA SER A 134 12.02 9.24 -1.59
C SER A 134 13.01 8.11 -1.31
N LYS A 135 14.01 8.40 -0.48
CA LYS A 135 14.96 7.42 0.04
C LYS A 135 14.77 7.28 1.55
N GLY A 136 14.57 6.04 1.99
CA GLY A 136 14.55 5.63 3.39
C GLY A 136 15.72 4.69 3.72
N GLU A 137 15.61 4.01 4.86
CA GLU A 137 16.52 2.93 5.22
C GLU A 137 16.14 1.64 4.48
N PRO A 138 17.12 0.82 4.07
CA PRO A 138 16.85 -0.50 3.52
C PRO A 138 16.02 -1.33 4.50
N PRO A 139 14.96 -2.01 4.04
CA PRO A 139 14.21 -2.95 4.87
C PRO A 139 15.10 -4.14 5.25
N SER A 140 14.74 -4.81 6.34
CA SER A 140 15.33 -6.11 6.67
C SER A 140 14.76 -7.19 5.74
N ASP A 141 15.48 -8.32 5.62
CA ASP A 141 15.01 -9.46 4.81
C ASP A 141 13.69 -10.05 5.38
N GLU A 142 13.39 -9.84 6.67
CA GLU A 142 12.14 -10.23 7.31
C GLU A 142 10.94 -9.43 6.79
N ASP A 143 11.15 -8.22 6.26
CA ASP A 143 10.09 -7.34 5.74
C ASP A 143 9.70 -7.68 4.28
N GLU A 144 10.32 -8.69 3.66
CA GLU A 144 10.02 -9.09 2.28
C GLU A 144 8.67 -9.80 2.19
N GLY A 145 7.74 -9.22 1.43
CA GLY A 145 6.40 -9.78 1.26
C GLY A 145 5.45 -9.47 2.42
N GLU A 146 5.93 -8.75 3.44
CA GLU A 146 5.07 -8.07 4.40
C GLU A 146 4.36 -6.93 3.68
N GLY A 147 3.04 -7.08 3.58
CA GLY A 147 2.22 -6.02 3.06
C GLY A 147 0.78 -6.11 3.52
N ALA A 148 0.16 -4.95 3.68
CA ALA A 148 -1.22 -4.82 4.09
C ALA A 148 -2.08 -4.31 2.93
N VAL A 149 -3.16 -5.00 2.63
CA VAL A 149 -4.16 -4.59 1.65
C VAL A 149 -5.49 -4.39 2.36
N ILE A 150 -5.95 -3.15 2.46
CA ILE A 150 -7.16 -2.73 3.19
C ILE A 150 -8.15 -2.10 2.19
N GLY A 151 -9.42 -2.51 2.17
CA GLY A 151 -10.38 -2.08 1.12
C GLY A 151 -10.06 -2.55 -0.32
N GLY A 152 -10.90 -2.20 -1.30
CA GLY A 152 -10.69 -2.52 -2.73
C GLY A 152 -11.64 -3.58 -3.32
N THR A 153 -11.82 -3.58 -4.65
CA THR A 153 -12.81 -4.42 -5.35
C THR A 153 -12.26 -5.73 -5.89
N ASP A 154 -10.94 -5.83 -6.09
CA ASP A 154 -10.30 -6.98 -6.75
C ASP A 154 -9.68 -7.97 -5.76
N LYS A 155 -10.07 -7.90 -4.49
CA LYS A 155 -9.57 -8.75 -3.41
C LYS A 155 -10.09 -10.17 -3.57
N LYS A 156 -9.17 -11.12 -3.77
CA LYS A 156 -9.50 -12.54 -3.91
C LYS A 156 -8.82 -13.34 -2.83
N TRP A 157 -9.52 -14.38 -2.41
CA TRP A 157 -8.95 -15.45 -1.62
C TRP A 157 -7.79 -16.10 -2.39
N ASP A 158 -6.64 -16.23 -1.74
CA ASP A 158 -5.49 -16.93 -2.27
C ASP A 158 -5.28 -18.20 -1.45
N SER A 159 -5.76 -19.32 -1.99
CA SER A 159 -5.71 -20.61 -1.32
C SER A 159 -4.28 -21.07 -1.06
N GLU A 160 -3.34 -20.75 -1.95
CA GLU A 160 -1.94 -21.16 -1.80
C GLU A 160 -1.29 -20.49 -0.57
N LYS A 161 -1.68 -19.24 -0.28
CA LYS A 161 -1.21 -18.50 0.90
C LYS A 161 -1.90 -18.92 2.20
N MET A 162 -2.99 -19.68 2.12
CA MET A 162 -3.79 -20.12 3.25
C MET A 162 -3.70 -21.63 3.46
N GLY A 163 -2.53 -22.22 3.19
CA GLY A 163 -2.29 -23.66 3.40
C GLY A 163 -3.15 -24.57 2.53
N GLY A 164 -3.62 -24.09 1.37
CA GLY A 164 -4.50 -24.82 0.47
C GLY A 164 -5.98 -24.81 0.86
N LEU A 165 -6.38 -24.01 1.87
CA LEU A 165 -7.77 -23.92 2.28
C LEU A 165 -8.67 -23.35 1.17
N PRO A 166 -9.91 -23.87 1.02
CA PRO A 166 -10.83 -23.38 0.02
C PRO A 166 -11.36 -21.99 0.38
N ASP A 167 -11.81 -21.24 -0.64
CA ASP A 167 -12.46 -19.95 -0.45
C ASP A 167 -13.69 -20.09 0.48
N PRO A 168 -13.79 -19.27 1.55
CA PRO A 168 -14.93 -19.28 2.46
C PRO A 168 -16.25 -18.80 1.83
N GLY A 169 -16.21 -18.25 0.61
CA GLY A 169 -17.39 -17.84 -0.16
C GLY A 169 -17.97 -16.49 0.28
N VAL A 170 -17.20 -15.71 1.03
CA VAL A 170 -17.56 -14.38 1.52
C VAL A 170 -16.54 -13.35 1.06
N LYS A 171 -16.92 -12.07 1.07
CA LYS A 171 -16.06 -11.00 0.59
C LYS A 171 -14.85 -10.80 1.50
N VAL A 172 -13.67 -10.67 0.89
CA VAL A 172 -12.45 -10.23 1.58
C VAL A 172 -12.52 -8.74 1.86
N VAL A 173 -12.43 -8.35 3.14
CA VAL A 173 -12.40 -6.96 3.61
C VAL A 173 -10.97 -6.44 3.70
N ALA A 174 -10.07 -7.23 4.27
CA ALA A 174 -8.66 -6.91 4.40
C ALA A 174 -7.79 -8.17 4.31
N TYR A 175 -6.55 -7.99 3.91
CA TYR A 175 -5.54 -9.03 3.83
C TYR A 175 -4.21 -8.44 4.25
N TRP A 176 -3.43 -9.14 5.05
CA TRP A 176 -2.05 -8.74 5.32
C TRP A 176 -1.19 -9.94 5.66
N THR A 177 0.11 -9.80 5.41
CA THR A 177 1.13 -10.75 5.84
C THR A 177 2.06 -10.06 6.83
N ALA A 178 2.41 -10.76 7.90
CA ALA A 178 3.42 -10.35 8.87
C ALA A 178 4.23 -11.59 9.29
N GLY A 179 5.54 -11.59 9.05
CA GLY A 179 6.40 -12.76 9.16
C GLY A 179 5.83 -13.97 8.41
N SER A 180 5.76 -15.13 9.08
CA SER A 180 5.19 -16.35 8.52
C SER A 180 3.64 -16.41 8.57
N ALA A 181 2.99 -15.36 9.06
CA ALA A 181 1.55 -15.31 9.25
C ALA A 181 0.85 -14.56 8.11
N THR A 182 -0.09 -15.24 7.45
CA THR A 182 -1.02 -14.66 6.50
C THR A 182 -2.39 -14.48 7.15
N ASN A 183 -2.97 -13.28 7.04
CA ASN A 183 -4.20 -12.90 7.70
C ASN A 183 -5.23 -12.41 6.68
N TYR A 184 -6.46 -12.89 6.80
CA TYR A 184 -7.62 -12.41 6.06
C TYR A 184 -8.70 -11.95 7.04
N SER A 185 -9.19 -10.72 6.85
CA SER A 185 -10.47 -10.27 7.39
C SER A 185 -11.54 -10.35 6.31
N LEU A 186 -12.68 -10.92 6.67
CA LEU A 186 -13.77 -11.30 5.77
C LEU A 186 -15.09 -10.76 6.32
N GLU A 187 -16.08 -10.58 5.45
CA GLU A 187 -17.47 -10.54 5.91
C GLU A 187 -17.79 -11.78 6.75
N VAL A 188 -18.76 -11.67 7.66
CA VAL A 188 -19.14 -12.78 8.55
C VAL A 188 -19.45 -14.03 7.74
N ILE A 189 -18.78 -15.14 8.05
CA ILE A 189 -19.06 -16.46 7.44
C ILE A 189 -20.33 -17.02 8.08
N PRO A 190 -21.49 -17.04 7.40
CA PRO A 190 -22.75 -17.41 8.04
C PRO A 190 -22.80 -18.89 8.44
N SER A 191 -22.15 -19.74 7.65
CA SER A 191 -22.02 -21.18 7.87
C SER A 191 -20.62 -21.53 8.39
N PHE A 192 -20.12 -20.83 9.39
CA PHE A 192 -18.74 -21.02 9.86
C PHE A 192 -18.47 -22.46 10.34
N THR A 193 -19.46 -23.15 10.90
CA THR A 193 -19.33 -24.56 11.30
C THR A 193 -19.05 -25.48 10.11
N GLU A 194 -19.72 -25.27 8.96
CA GLU A 194 -19.41 -26.00 7.73
C GLU A 194 -18.00 -25.68 7.22
N TYR A 195 -17.54 -24.45 7.42
CA TYR A 195 -16.20 -24.05 7.04
C TYR A 195 -15.12 -24.66 7.96
N VAL A 196 -15.40 -24.84 9.25
CA VAL A 196 -14.54 -25.57 10.19
C VAL A 196 -14.36 -27.02 9.74
N GLU A 197 -15.40 -27.68 9.25
CA GLU A 197 -15.25 -29.04 8.71
C GLU A 197 -14.34 -29.05 7.47
N LYS A 198 -14.42 -28.04 6.59
CA LYS A 198 -13.46 -27.90 5.48
C LYS A 198 -12.03 -27.71 5.97
N ILE A 199 -11.82 -26.96 7.06
CA ILE A 199 -10.51 -26.78 7.68
C ILE A 199 -9.96 -28.14 8.17
N LYS A 200 -10.80 -28.92 8.85
CA LYS A 200 -10.46 -30.28 9.32
C LYS A 200 -10.14 -31.23 8.16
N ASP A 201 -10.93 -31.18 7.08
CA ASP A 201 -10.70 -31.97 5.86
C ASP A 201 -9.36 -31.67 5.19
N HIS A 202 -8.79 -30.47 5.42
CA HIS A 202 -7.45 -30.08 4.95
C HIS A 202 -6.34 -30.40 5.95
N GLY A 203 -6.64 -31.20 6.99
CA GLY A 203 -5.65 -31.78 7.89
C GLY A 203 -5.37 -30.97 9.16
N PHE A 204 -5.99 -29.81 9.36
CA PHE A 204 -5.83 -29.01 10.57
C PHE A 204 -6.66 -29.58 11.72
N THR A 205 -6.18 -30.66 12.31
CA THR A 205 -6.87 -31.48 13.32
C THR A 205 -6.01 -31.79 14.55
N GLU A 206 -4.77 -31.32 14.58
CA GLU A 206 -3.85 -31.46 15.71
C GLU A 206 -3.90 -30.21 16.61
N ASP A 207 -3.54 -30.35 17.90
CA ASP A 207 -3.50 -29.26 18.88
C ASP A 207 -4.75 -28.34 18.90
N VAL A 208 -5.92 -28.94 18.76
CA VAL A 208 -7.20 -28.23 18.62
C VAL A 208 -7.52 -27.40 19.86
N ASN A 209 -7.83 -26.13 19.63
CA ASN A 209 -8.45 -25.23 20.59
C ASN A 209 -9.72 -24.65 19.98
N GLU A 210 -10.86 -24.97 20.59
CA GLU A 210 -12.18 -24.54 20.12
C GLU A 210 -12.94 -23.92 21.30
N ALA A 211 -13.44 -22.70 21.09
CA ALA A 211 -14.15 -21.96 22.13
C ALA A 211 -15.22 -21.04 21.53
N GLU A 212 -16.28 -20.82 22.29
CA GLU A 212 -17.32 -19.84 21.99
C GLU A 212 -17.51 -18.95 23.21
N ILE A 213 -17.26 -17.64 23.07
CA ILE A 213 -17.29 -16.68 24.18
C ILE A 213 -17.90 -15.37 23.67
N ASN A 214 -19.03 -14.92 24.24
CA ASN A 214 -19.66 -13.63 23.92
C ASN A 214 -19.83 -13.37 22.42
N ASP A 215 -20.54 -14.27 21.71
CA ASP A 215 -20.79 -14.20 20.26
C ASP A 215 -19.52 -14.23 19.38
N LEU A 216 -18.38 -14.61 19.96
CA LEU A 216 -17.15 -14.92 19.23
C LEU A 216 -16.91 -16.43 19.27
N TYR A 217 -16.92 -17.05 18.09
CA TYR A 217 -16.45 -18.41 17.90
C TYR A 217 -14.97 -18.40 17.48
N VAL A 218 -14.16 -19.27 18.05
CA VAL A 218 -12.75 -19.47 17.69
C VAL A 218 -12.48 -20.95 17.49
N TYR A 219 -11.87 -21.27 16.35
CA TYR A 219 -11.28 -22.58 16.06
C TYR A 219 -9.82 -22.39 15.69
N ALA A 220 -8.91 -23.00 16.43
CA ALA A 220 -7.48 -23.05 16.10
C ALA A 220 -6.99 -24.49 16.10
N ALA A 221 -6.19 -24.86 15.11
CA ALA A 221 -5.62 -26.20 15.00
C ALA A 221 -4.35 -26.17 14.13
N SER A 222 -3.52 -27.20 14.29
CA SER A 222 -2.34 -27.43 13.48
C SER A 222 -2.55 -28.61 12.51
N ASN A 223 -1.82 -28.61 11.40
CA ASN A 223 -1.67 -29.79 10.54
C ASN A 223 -0.43 -30.61 10.96
N SER A 224 -0.22 -31.78 10.36
CA SER A 224 0.91 -32.66 10.67
C SER A 224 2.28 -32.12 10.24
N GLY A 225 2.30 -31.09 9.39
CA GLY A 225 3.49 -30.31 9.07
C GLY A 225 3.81 -29.23 10.11
N GLY A 226 2.92 -29.06 11.10
CA GLY A 226 2.99 -28.07 12.17
C GLY A 226 2.59 -26.65 11.76
N ASP A 227 2.09 -26.45 10.54
CA ASP A 227 1.43 -25.20 10.17
C ASP A 227 0.15 -25.04 11.00
N ARG A 228 -0.20 -23.80 11.34
CA ARG A 228 -1.34 -23.49 12.20
C ARG A 228 -2.37 -22.65 11.48
N ILE A 229 -3.65 -22.94 11.73
CA ILE A 229 -4.78 -22.11 11.33
C ILE A 229 -5.53 -21.61 12.56
N THR A 230 -6.00 -20.37 12.50
CA THR A 230 -6.95 -19.79 13.46
C THR A 230 -8.09 -19.12 12.71
N LEU A 231 -9.30 -19.65 12.86
CA LEU A 231 -10.55 -19.03 12.44
C LEU A 231 -11.17 -18.35 13.67
N SER A 232 -11.53 -17.07 13.55
CA SER A 232 -12.36 -16.38 14.54
C SER A 232 -13.56 -15.72 13.86
N VAL A 233 -14.76 -15.95 14.37
CA VAL A 233 -16.03 -15.47 13.79
C VAL A 233 -16.78 -14.69 14.85
N GLY A 234 -16.89 -13.38 14.65
CA GLY A 234 -17.68 -12.49 15.50
C GLY A 234 -18.93 -11.97 14.79
N ALA A 235 -19.65 -11.06 15.44
CA ALA A 235 -20.91 -10.49 14.94
C ALA A 235 -20.77 -9.67 13.65
N ASP A 236 -19.64 -8.99 13.45
CA ASP A 236 -19.44 -8.04 12.34
C ASP A 236 -18.42 -8.51 11.30
N VAL A 237 -17.50 -9.41 11.68
CA VAL A 237 -16.36 -9.81 10.84
C VAL A 237 -15.91 -11.23 11.17
N SER A 238 -15.37 -11.92 10.17
CA SER A 238 -14.62 -13.16 10.36
C SER A 238 -13.15 -12.93 10.04
N THR A 239 -12.27 -13.63 10.74
CA THR A 239 -10.83 -13.61 10.49
C THR A 239 -10.31 -15.02 10.33
N ILE A 240 -9.39 -15.20 9.37
CA ILE A 240 -8.65 -16.45 9.18
C ILE A 240 -7.18 -16.09 9.16
N THR A 241 -6.42 -16.69 10.07
CA THR A 241 -4.96 -16.55 10.15
C THR A 241 -4.32 -17.89 9.86
N PHE A 242 -3.37 -17.92 8.94
CA PHE A 242 -2.53 -19.08 8.62
C PHE A 242 -1.08 -18.75 8.98
N GLU A 243 -0.47 -19.56 9.83
CA GLU A 243 0.93 -19.43 10.22
C GLU A 243 1.69 -20.64 9.69
N LYS A 244 2.64 -20.37 8.79
CA LYS A 244 3.51 -21.43 8.25
C LYS A 244 4.64 -21.73 9.23
N GLN A 245 4.90 -23.01 9.49
CA GLN A 245 6.06 -23.38 10.28
C GLN A 245 7.33 -23.34 9.41
N GLU A 246 8.39 -22.74 9.95
CA GLU A 246 9.74 -22.70 9.33
C GLU A 246 10.53 -23.99 9.53
#